data_AF-A0A5P2C590-F1
#
_entry.id   AF-A0A5P2C590-F1
#
_cell.length_a   1.000
_cell.length_b   1.000
_cell.length_c   1.000
_cell.angle_alpha   90.00
_cell.angle_beta   90.00
_cell.angle_gamma   90.00
#
_symmetry.space_group_name_H-M   'P 1'
#
loop_
_entity.id
_entity.type
_entity.pdbx_description
1 polymer ?
#
loop_
_entity_poly.entity_id
_entity_poly.type
_entity_poly.pdbx_seq_one_letter_code
_entity_poly.pdbx_strand_id
1 'polypeptide(L)'
;MAGISEALPGGCRSEETDRVLRAAGWHPGRSVPTAEWERVLHERGGFAMHEAARRFLAEFGGLASEERGPGRTMARTGFRLDPLAAEWDDEIFDVLSEEAGAYPYPVGEADRRSTYLGIAPDGKVYAGMDSVTLLAETADVALEKLIEGIR
;
A
#
# COMPACT_ATOMS: atom_id res chain seq x y z
N MET A 1 36.06 -14.71 -3.06
CA MET A 1 34.94 -15.50 -3.61
C MET A 1 33.66 -14.83 -3.11
N ALA A 2 33.33 -13.67 -3.69
CA ALA A 2 32.41 -13.52 -4.81
C ALA A 2 30.95 -13.68 -4.35
N GLY A 3 30.29 -12.54 -4.17
CA GLY A 3 28.89 -12.43 -3.80
C GLY A 3 28.52 -10.99 -3.45
N ILE A 4 29.03 -10.01 -4.19
CA ILE A 4 28.41 -8.69 -4.23
C ILE A 4 27.07 -8.88 -4.93
N SER A 5 26.01 -9.02 -4.15
CA SER A 5 24.65 -9.12 -4.67
C SER A 5 24.34 -7.81 -5.39
N GLU A 6 24.12 -7.92 -6.70
CA GLU A 6 23.65 -6.84 -7.56
C GLU A 6 22.45 -6.13 -6.92
N ALA A 7 22.64 -4.82 -6.68
CA ALA A 7 21.55 -3.91 -6.44
C ALA A 7 20.70 -3.84 -7.72
N LEU A 8 19.55 -4.51 -7.69
CA LEU A 8 18.52 -4.38 -8.71
C LEU A 8 17.96 -2.94 -8.68
N PRO A 9 17.72 -2.29 -9.83
CA PRO A 9 17.15 -0.96 -9.88
C PRO A 9 15.63 -1.08 -9.63
N GLY A 10 15.22 -1.01 -8.37
CA GLY A 10 13.81 -1.01 -7.99
C GLY A 10 13.66 -0.77 -6.50
N GLY A 11 13.67 0.50 -6.07
CA GLY A 11 13.40 0.93 -4.71
C GLY A 11 14.42 0.44 -3.66
N CYS A 12 15.05 1.35 -2.94
CA CYS A 12 15.82 1.02 -1.74
C CYS A 12 14.86 0.49 -0.66
N ARG A 13 14.48 -0.80 -0.69
CA ARG A 13 13.75 -1.47 0.40
C ARG A 13 14.73 -2.22 1.30
N SER A 14 14.56 -2.15 2.62
CA SER A 14 15.36 -2.94 3.56
C SER A 14 15.18 -4.46 3.35
N GLU A 15 16.21 -5.25 3.66
CA GLU A 15 16.17 -6.71 3.58
C GLU A 15 15.07 -7.31 4.47
N GLU A 16 14.75 -6.65 5.59
CA GLU A 16 13.64 -7.04 6.47
C GLU A 16 12.28 -6.86 5.77
N THR A 17 12.09 -5.74 5.07
CA THR A 17 10.90 -5.47 4.27
C THR A 17 10.71 -6.52 3.17
N ASP A 18 11.78 -6.84 2.43
CA ASP A 18 11.75 -7.88 1.40
C ASP A 18 11.39 -9.26 1.98
N ARG A 19 11.97 -9.60 3.14
CA ARG A 19 11.69 -10.87 3.83
C ARG A 19 10.24 -10.99 4.27
N VAL A 20 9.67 -9.95 4.87
CA VAL A 20 8.26 -9.94 5.32
C VAL A 20 7.32 -10.01 4.12
N LEU A 21 7.61 -9.28 3.04
CA LEU A 21 6.83 -9.37 1.81
C LEU A 21 6.86 -10.78 1.21
N ARG A 22 8.04 -11.42 1.16
CA ARG A 22 8.15 -12.82 0.73
C ARG A 22 7.40 -13.79 1.63
N ALA A 23 7.43 -13.58 2.95
CA ALA A 23 6.65 -14.36 3.91
C ALA A 23 5.13 -14.20 3.69
N ALA A 24 4.70 -13.00 3.29
CA ALA A 24 3.33 -12.69 2.88
C ALA A 24 2.96 -13.21 1.47
N GLY A 25 3.89 -13.89 0.78
CA GLY A 25 3.66 -14.48 -0.55
C GLY A 25 4.02 -13.59 -1.74
N TRP A 26 4.70 -12.48 -1.52
CA TRP A 26 5.23 -11.64 -2.61
C TRP A 26 6.50 -12.23 -3.22
N HIS A 27 6.70 -11.99 -4.51
CA HIS A 27 7.95 -12.30 -5.20
C HIS A 27 8.26 -11.23 -6.25
N PRO A 28 9.54 -10.98 -6.56
CA PRO A 28 9.93 -10.06 -7.63
C PRO A 28 9.36 -10.54 -8.98
N GLY A 29 8.89 -9.60 -9.79
CA GLY A 29 8.24 -9.89 -11.08
C GLY A 29 6.79 -10.38 -10.97
N ARG A 30 6.18 -10.34 -9.78
CA ARG A 30 4.74 -10.58 -9.60
C ARG A 30 3.93 -9.52 -10.35
N SER A 31 2.93 -9.98 -11.09
CA SER A 31 1.97 -9.12 -11.79
C SER A 31 0.58 -9.71 -11.63
N VAL A 32 -0.26 -9.06 -10.82
CA VAL A 32 -1.64 -9.45 -10.54
C VAL A 32 -2.58 -8.67 -11.47
N PRO A 33 -3.62 -9.32 -12.03
CA PRO A 33 -4.61 -8.59 -12.84
C PRO A 33 -5.42 -7.62 -11.96
N THR A 34 -5.28 -6.33 -12.23
CA THR A 34 -5.98 -5.25 -11.50
C THR A 34 -7.31 -4.85 -12.12
N ALA A 35 -7.64 -5.37 -13.31
CA ALA A 35 -8.78 -4.94 -14.10
C ALA A 35 -10.13 -5.18 -13.39
N GLU A 36 -10.22 -6.24 -12.60
CA GLU A 36 -11.42 -6.51 -11.80
C GLU A 36 -11.59 -5.46 -10.69
N TRP A 37 -10.51 -5.15 -9.97
CA TRP A 37 -10.52 -4.11 -8.94
C TRP A 37 -10.87 -2.74 -9.51
N GLU A 38 -10.25 -2.38 -10.64
CA GLU A 38 -10.55 -1.15 -11.37
C GLU A 38 -12.03 -1.06 -11.71
N ARG A 39 -12.60 -2.12 -12.30
CA ARG A 39 -14.00 -2.16 -12.67
C ARG A 39 -14.92 -2.02 -11.47
N VAL A 40 -14.67 -2.78 -10.40
CA VAL A 40 -15.52 -2.76 -9.19
C VAL A 40 -15.47 -1.40 -8.50
N LEU A 41 -14.28 -0.82 -8.32
CA LEU A 41 -14.12 0.48 -7.66
C LEU A 41 -14.63 1.63 -8.51
N HIS A 42 -14.52 1.53 -9.82
CA HIS A 42 -15.12 2.50 -10.73
C HIS A 42 -16.65 2.44 -10.69
N GLU A 43 -17.23 1.23 -10.74
CA GLU A 43 -18.68 1.03 -10.72
C GLU A 43 -19.30 1.39 -9.36
N ARG A 44 -18.61 1.11 -8.24
CA ARG A 44 -19.18 1.25 -6.89
C ARG A 44 -18.77 2.52 -6.16
N GLY A 45 -17.51 2.93 -6.30
CA GLY A 45 -16.96 4.09 -5.59
C GLY A 45 -16.65 5.29 -6.50
N GLY A 46 -16.87 5.17 -7.82
CA GLY A 46 -16.54 6.25 -8.76
C GLY A 46 -15.05 6.54 -8.89
N PHE A 47 -14.18 5.69 -8.33
CA PHE A 47 -12.74 5.90 -8.38
C PHE A 47 -12.19 5.63 -9.78
N ALA A 48 -11.31 6.50 -10.26
CA ALA A 48 -10.59 6.30 -11.51
C ALA A 48 -9.20 5.70 -11.20
N MET A 49 -8.93 4.48 -11.67
CA MET A 49 -7.62 3.87 -11.46
C MET A 49 -6.54 4.64 -12.22
N HIS A 50 -5.54 5.13 -11.50
CA HIS A 50 -4.38 5.80 -12.08
C HIS A 50 -3.26 4.79 -12.41
N GLU A 51 -2.35 5.16 -13.31
CA GLU A 51 -1.17 4.35 -13.66
C GLU A 51 -0.33 3.98 -12.43
N ALA A 52 -0.17 4.91 -11.48
CA ALA A 52 0.55 4.66 -10.22
C ALA A 52 -0.14 3.57 -9.39
N ALA A 53 -1.46 3.66 -9.23
CA ALA A 53 -2.26 2.67 -8.50
C ALA A 53 -2.24 1.31 -9.20
N ARG A 54 -2.37 1.29 -10.53
CA ARG A 54 -2.31 0.08 -11.33
C ARG A 54 -0.98 -0.63 -11.17
N ARG A 55 0.15 0.08 -11.25
CA ARG A 55 1.50 -0.50 -11.07
C ARG A 55 1.67 -1.06 -9.67
N PHE A 56 1.24 -0.30 -8.66
CA PHE A 56 1.29 -0.75 -7.27
C PHE A 56 0.47 -2.03 -7.04
N LEU A 57 -0.78 -2.05 -7.51
CA LEU A 57 -1.66 -3.20 -7.35
C LEU A 57 -1.23 -4.39 -8.21
N ALA A 58 -0.62 -4.16 -9.37
CA ALA A 58 -0.06 -5.23 -10.17
C ALA A 58 1.08 -5.93 -9.40
N GLU A 59 1.94 -5.18 -8.72
CA GLU A 59 3.08 -5.76 -8.01
C GLU A 59 2.69 -6.32 -6.62
N PHE A 60 1.95 -5.54 -5.85
CA PHE A 60 1.67 -5.80 -4.42
C PHE A 60 0.20 -6.10 -4.11
N GLY A 61 -0.71 -5.91 -5.07
CA GLY A 61 -2.14 -6.14 -4.85
C GLY A 61 -2.45 -7.58 -4.42
N GLY A 62 -3.42 -7.73 -3.53
CA GLY A 62 -3.83 -9.01 -2.95
C GLY A 62 -2.84 -9.61 -1.96
N LEU A 63 -1.76 -8.92 -1.58
CA LEU A 63 -0.92 -9.34 -0.47
C LEU A 63 -1.61 -9.00 0.85
N ALA A 64 -1.52 -9.92 1.80
CA ALA A 64 -1.91 -9.67 3.17
C ALA A 64 -0.84 -10.26 4.09
N SER A 65 -0.36 -9.44 5.03
CA SER A 65 0.47 -9.91 6.14
C SER A 65 -0.35 -9.80 7.41
N GLU A 66 -0.45 -10.91 8.15
CA GLU A 66 -0.97 -10.91 9.51
C GLU A 66 0.16 -10.92 10.56
N GLU A 67 1.42 -10.84 10.13
CA GLU A 67 2.56 -10.85 11.04
C GLU A 67 2.48 -9.64 11.98
N ARG A 68 2.49 -9.94 13.28
CA ARG A 68 2.55 -8.95 14.35
C ARG A 68 3.81 -9.15 15.17
N GLY A 69 4.41 -8.05 15.58
CA GLY A 69 5.63 -8.09 16.39
C GLY A 69 5.96 -6.73 17.02
N PRO A 70 6.99 -6.66 17.88
CA PRO A 70 7.54 -5.36 18.26
C PRO A 70 8.09 -4.70 16.99
N GLY A 71 7.59 -3.51 16.66
CA GLY A 71 8.21 -2.66 15.63
C GLY A 71 9.11 -1.62 16.28
N ARG A 72 9.79 -0.82 15.46
CA ARG A 72 10.83 0.11 15.94
C ARG A 72 10.27 1.26 16.76
N THR A 73 9.21 1.88 16.29
CA THR A 73 8.56 3.03 16.95
C THR A 73 7.12 2.72 17.33
N MET A 74 6.46 1.87 16.55
CA MET A 74 5.11 1.36 16.76
C MET A 74 5.08 -0.16 16.60
N ALA A 75 4.07 -0.84 17.12
CA ALA A 75 3.93 -2.29 16.92
C ALA A 75 3.84 -2.62 15.43
N ARG A 76 4.53 -3.68 14.98
CA ARG A 76 4.32 -4.23 13.64
C ARG A 76 2.89 -4.73 13.56
N THR A 77 2.13 -4.13 12.67
CA THR A 77 0.72 -4.42 12.46
C THR A 77 0.54 -5.01 11.08
N GLY A 78 -0.37 -5.97 11.00
CA GLY A 78 -0.70 -6.61 9.73
C GLY A 78 -1.29 -5.61 8.75
N PHE A 79 -1.00 -5.80 7.47
CA PHE A 79 -1.50 -4.97 6.38
C PHE A 79 -2.13 -5.84 5.30
N ARG A 80 -3.08 -5.28 4.57
CA ARG A 80 -3.79 -5.92 3.46
C ARG A 80 -3.84 -4.95 2.29
N LEU A 81 -3.17 -5.30 1.20
CA LEU A 81 -3.16 -4.54 -0.05
C LEU A 81 -4.31 -4.99 -0.95
N ASP A 82 -5.51 -4.94 -0.39
CA ASP A 82 -6.74 -5.27 -1.10
C ASP A 82 -7.53 -3.97 -1.32
N PRO A 83 -7.60 -3.47 -2.55
CA PRO A 83 -8.29 -2.22 -2.83
C PRO A 83 -9.81 -2.34 -2.58
N LEU A 84 -10.37 -3.56 -2.57
CA LEU A 84 -11.77 -3.81 -2.19
C LEU A 84 -11.96 -3.84 -0.66
N ALA A 85 -10.90 -4.04 0.12
CA ALA A 85 -11.00 -3.95 1.57
C ALA A 85 -11.22 -2.51 2.04
N ALA A 86 -10.77 -1.54 1.24
CA ALA A 86 -11.01 -0.11 1.42
C ALA A 86 -12.31 0.39 0.75
N GLU A 87 -13.18 -0.51 0.26
CA GLU A 87 -14.50 -0.18 -0.34
C GLU A 87 -15.56 0.24 0.71
N TRP A 88 -15.17 0.68 1.90
CA TRP A 88 -16.10 0.90 3.00
C TRP A 88 -16.03 2.34 3.51
N ASP A 89 -17.19 3.00 3.44
CA ASP A 89 -17.50 4.41 3.69
C ASP A 89 -16.88 5.39 2.67
N ASP A 90 -17.69 5.71 1.66
CA ASP A 90 -17.60 6.87 0.78
C ASP A 90 -17.31 8.17 1.55
N GLU A 91 -17.85 8.33 2.77
CA GLU A 91 -17.56 9.48 3.64
C GLU A 91 -16.06 9.61 4.01
N ILE A 92 -15.34 8.50 4.22
CA ILE A 92 -13.92 8.55 4.59
C ILE A 92 -13.07 9.01 3.42
N PHE A 93 -13.41 8.59 2.20
CA PHE A 93 -12.69 8.99 0.99
C PHE A 93 -12.99 10.41 0.54
N ASP A 94 -14.17 10.94 0.84
CA ASP A 94 -14.48 12.35 0.63
C ASP A 94 -13.60 13.24 1.51
N VAL A 95 -13.51 12.94 2.81
CA VAL A 95 -12.58 13.62 3.73
C VAL A 95 -11.14 13.41 3.28
N LEU A 96 -10.80 12.20 2.81
CA LEU A 96 -9.45 11.89 2.35
C LEU A 96 -9.05 12.77 1.17
N SER A 97 -9.99 12.96 0.24
CA SER A 97 -9.77 13.69 -1.00
C SER A 97 -9.70 15.20 -0.76
N GLU A 98 -10.52 15.69 0.18
CA GLU A 98 -10.53 17.10 0.58
C GLU A 98 -9.20 17.49 1.25
N GLU A 99 -8.72 16.69 2.19
CA GLU A 99 -7.47 16.94 2.93
C GLU A 99 -6.20 16.64 2.09
N ALA A 100 -6.24 15.62 1.22
CA ALA A 100 -5.13 15.33 0.32
C ALA A 100 -5.03 16.34 -0.84
N GLY A 101 -6.12 17.06 -1.15
CA GLY A 101 -6.22 17.92 -2.33
C GLY A 101 -6.11 17.15 -3.66
N ALA A 102 -6.33 15.84 -3.62
CA ALA A 102 -6.27 14.91 -4.75
C ALA A 102 -7.25 13.76 -4.48
N TYR A 103 -7.55 12.93 -5.48
CA TYR A 103 -8.36 11.73 -5.29
C TYR A 103 -7.45 10.51 -5.15
N PRO A 104 -6.95 10.18 -3.93
CA PRO A 104 -6.10 9.02 -3.74
C PRO A 104 -6.90 7.75 -4.00
N TYR A 105 -6.35 6.88 -4.84
CA TYR A 105 -6.97 5.60 -5.17
C TYR A 105 -6.77 4.61 -4.02
N PRO A 106 -7.82 3.96 -3.51
CA PRO A 106 -7.69 2.93 -2.48
C PRO A 106 -6.80 1.79 -2.96
N VAL A 107 -5.71 1.52 -2.24
CA VAL A 107 -4.82 0.39 -2.52
C VAL A 107 -4.86 -0.68 -1.44
N GLY A 108 -5.42 -0.37 -0.27
CA GLY A 108 -5.55 -1.32 0.82
C GLY A 108 -5.80 -0.67 2.18
N GLU A 109 -5.55 -1.46 3.22
CA GLU A 109 -5.68 -1.08 4.62
C GLU A 109 -4.52 -1.66 5.45
N ALA A 110 -4.18 -0.98 6.54
CA ALA A 110 -3.22 -1.40 7.54
C ALA A 110 -3.88 -1.43 8.93
N ASP A 111 -3.25 -2.13 9.86
CA ASP A 111 -3.68 -2.23 11.27
C ASP A 111 -5.13 -2.69 11.43
N ARG A 112 -5.49 -3.81 10.77
CA ARG A 112 -6.84 -4.41 10.83
C ARG A 112 -7.96 -3.39 10.61
N ARG A 113 -7.95 -2.71 9.46
CA ARG A 113 -8.95 -1.70 9.07
C ARG A 113 -8.92 -0.42 9.90
N SER A 114 -7.87 -0.20 10.71
CA SER A 114 -7.71 1.05 11.47
C SER A 114 -7.00 2.15 10.68
N THR A 115 -6.45 1.86 9.50
CA THR A 115 -5.81 2.85 8.64
C THR A 115 -5.98 2.46 7.19
N TYR A 116 -6.55 3.33 6.36
CA TYR A 116 -6.67 3.11 4.93
C TYR A 116 -5.43 3.64 4.20
N LEU A 117 -5.04 2.93 3.15
CA LEU A 117 -3.92 3.30 2.29
C LEU A 117 -4.46 3.73 0.93
N GLY A 118 -4.14 4.96 0.55
CA GLY A 118 -4.51 5.54 -0.74
C GLY A 118 -3.27 6.00 -1.50
N ILE A 119 -3.23 5.79 -2.81
CA ILE A 119 -2.15 6.30 -3.65
C ILE A 119 -2.66 7.41 -4.57
N ALA A 120 -2.01 8.56 -4.52
CA ALA A 120 -2.30 9.65 -5.42
C ALA A 120 -1.74 9.39 -6.83
N PRO A 121 -2.25 10.07 -7.86
CA PRO A 121 -1.76 9.93 -9.23
C PRO A 121 -0.27 10.28 -9.40
N ASP A 122 0.31 11.06 -8.49
CA ASP A 122 1.74 11.38 -8.45
C ASP A 122 2.60 10.27 -7.83
N GLY A 123 2.00 9.18 -7.35
CA GLY A 123 2.67 8.03 -6.74
C GLY A 123 2.86 8.12 -5.23
N LYS A 124 2.43 9.24 -4.61
CA LYS A 124 2.47 9.42 -3.17
C LYS A 124 1.45 8.52 -2.49
N VAL A 125 1.87 7.90 -1.39
CA VAL A 125 1.00 7.06 -0.57
C VAL A 125 0.58 7.83 0.67
N TYR A 126 -0.73 7.95 0.83
CA TYR A 126 -1.40 8.54 1.97
C TYR A 126 -1.96 7.45 2.86
N ALA A 127 -1.91 7.68 4.16
CA ALA A 127 -2.53 6.83 5.16
C ALA A 127 -3.52 7.67 5.97
N GLY A 128 -4.73 7.17 6.17
CA GLY A 128 -5.73 7.88 6.95
C GLY A 128 -6.93 7.05 7.36
N MET A 129 -7.55 7.45 8.46
CA MET A 129 -8.84 6.95 8.93
C MET A 129 -9.67 8.14 9.42
N ASP A 130 -9.25 8.75 10.55
CA ASP A 130 -9.85 10.00 11.06
C ASP A 130 -9.18 11.26 10.49
N SER A 131 -7.95 11.14 10.01
CA SER A 131 -7.18 12.22 9.39
C SER A 131 -6.25 11.65 8.33
N VAL A 132 -5.99 12.43 7.28
CA VAL A 132 -5.08 12.06 6.20
C VAL A 132 -3.67 12.49 6.54
N THR A 133 -2.70 11.63 6.29
CA THR A 133 -1.29 12.01 6.35
C THR A 133 -0.52 11.36 5.22
N LEU A 134 0.42 12.10 4.65
CA LEU A 134 1.37 11.55 3.69
C LEU A 134 2.25 10.52 4.41
N LEU A 135 2.05 9.23 4.09
CA LEU A 135 2.85 8.16 4.64
C LEU A 135 4.24 8.15 4.00
N ALA A 136 4.29 8.20 2.67
CA ALA A 136 5.53 8.27 1.92
C ALA A 136 5.32 8.81 0.50
N GLU A 137 6.39 9.28 -0.12
CA GLU A 137 6.37 9.71 -1.52
C GLU A 137 6.32 8.54 -2.51
N THR A 138 6.64 7.33 -2.06
CA THR A 138 6.62 6.10 -2.87
C THR A 138 6.06 4.92 -2.08
N ALA A 139 5.48 3.98 -2.82
CA ALA A 139 4.97 2.71 -2.31
C ALA A 139 5.98 1.87 -1.53
N ASP A 140 7.21 1.77 -2.04
CA ASP A 140 8.28 0.99 -1.40
C ASP A 140 8.60 1.52 0.00
N VAL A 141 8.73 2.85 0.13
CA VAL A 141 8.99 3.51 1.41
C VAL A 141 7.77 3.42 2.34
N ALA A 142 6.55 3.48 1.79
CA ALA A 142 5.33 3.26 2.58
C ALA A 142 5.31 1.85 3.19
N LEU A 143 5.63 0.82 2.41
CA LEU A 143 5.70 -0.56 2.89
C LEU A 143 6.79 -0.76 3.93
N GLU A 144 7.97 -0.18 3.71
CA GLU A 144 9.06 -0.21 4.68
C GLU A 144 8.63 0.43 6.01
N LYS A 145 7.99 1.60 5.98
CA LYS A 145 7.44 2.24 7.18
C LYS A 145 6.40 1.37 7.88
N LEU A 146 5.51 0.72 7.14
CA LEU A 146 4.49 -0.18 7.70
C LEU A 146 5.13 -1.41 8.35
N ILE A 147 6.12 -2.03 7.68
CA ILE A 147 6.76 -3.26 8.13
C ILE A 147 7.75 -3.00 9.28
N GLU A 148 8.48 -1.89 9.26
CA GLU A 148 9.36 -1.50 10.35
C GLU A 148 8.58 -0.90 11.54
N GLY A 149 7.31 -0.51 11.34
CA GLY A 149 6.48 0.16 12.35
C GLY A 149 7.00 1.58 12.63
N ILE A 150 7.30 2.33 11.59
CA ILE A 150 7.80 3.71 11.64
C ILE A 150 6.68 4.64 11.16
N ARG A 151 6.30 5.61 11.99
CA ARG A 151 5.30 6.63 11.68
C ARG A 151 5.92 8.01 11.71
#